data_AF-A0A1H4PJC6-F1
#
_entry.id   AF-A0A1H4PJC6-F1
#
_cell.length_a   1.000
_cell.length_b   1.000
_cell.length_c   1.000
_cell.angle_alpha   90.00
_cell.angle_beta   90.00
_cell.angle_gamma   90.00
#
_symmetry.space_group_name_H-M   'P 1'
#
loop_
_entity.id
_entity.type
_entity.pdbx_description
1 polymer ?
#
loop_
_entity_poly.entity_id
_entity_poly.type
_entity_poly.pdbx_seq_one_letter_code
_entity_poly.pdbx_strand_id
1 'polypeptide(L)'
;MKRLLKADNAPSYIDIDLSALKWRKNLPEIDLGLADYPPLLSHILNGNEYGPLLNGPDVARHRSEWRAFIRDLAACAPTNSVLVDRFHTQWHVGHHHIRALVDDDDLLMDMLWKWLPRYNGSELLLYRGENLDRFELGRIGTAWTDKESVAKMFASGLNAEGRGGVILETTGTANSIIAGPSAHSIYLREYEYTLDRRRLSTISLKCHFSPRES
;
A
#
# COMPACT_ATOMS: atom_id res chain seq x y z
N MET A 1 -23.12 -38.78 -39.57
CA MET A 1 -22.10 -37.94 -40.23
C MET A 1 -22.45 -36.46 -40.02
N LYS A 2 -21.83 -35.82 -39.02
CA LYS A 2 -21.66 -34.36 -38.92
C LYS A 2 -20.55 -34.10 -37.89
N ARG A 3 -19.48 -33.46 -38.35
CA ARG A 3 -18.28 -33.06 -37.63
C ARG A 3 -18.50 -31.71 -36.94
N LEU A 4 -17.80 -31.55 -35.81
CA LEU A 4 -17.19 -30.33 -35.24
C LEU A 4 -18.04 -29.06 -35.08
N LEU A 5 -18.05 -28.53 -33.85
CA LEU A 5 -17.33 -27.30 -33.50
C LEU A 5 -17.10 -27.26 -31.98
N LYS A 6 -15.83 -27.24 -31.59
CA LYS A 6 -15.38 -26.82 -30.26
C LYS A 6 -15.66 -25.33 -30.13
N ALA A 7 -16.19 -24.91 -28.98
CA ALA A 7 -16.20 -23.50 -28.62
C ALA A 7 -14.94 -23.22 -27.81
N ASP A 8 -14.00 -22.52 -28.46
CA ASP A 8 -12.89 -21.81 -27.85
C ASP A 8 -13.44 -20.60 -27.08
N ASN A 9 -12.86 -20.30 -25.90
CA ASN A 9 -12.73 -18.97 -25.32
C ASN A 9 -11.78 -19.04 -24.12
N ALA A 10 -10.50 -19.28 -24.40
CA ALA A 10 -9.44 -18.81 -23.52
C ALA A 10 -9.22 -17.32 -23.83
N PRO A 11 -9.19 -16.41 -22.83
CA PRO A 11 -8.83 -15.03 -23.11
C PRO A 11 -7.39 -15.01 -23.61
N SER A 12 -7.23 -14.48 -24.82
CA SER A 12 -5.97 -14.21 -25.48
C SER A 12 -5.03 -13.45 -24.54
N TYR A 13 -3.79 -13.91 -24.43
CA TYR A 13 -2.68 -13.10 -23.98
C TYR A 13 -2.70 -11.77 -24.75
N ILE A 14 -3.04 -10.69 -24.06
CA ILE A 14 -2.83 -9.35 -24.59
C ILE A 14 -1.34 -9.11 -24.38
N ASP A 15 -0.57 -9.13 -25.47
CA ASP A 15 0.74 -8.48 -25.49
C ASP A 15 0.49 -6.99 -25.27
N ILE A 16 0.64 -6.54 -24.02
CA ILE A 16 0.47 -5.15 -23.64
C ILE A 16 1.83 -4.48 -23.73
N ASP A 17 1.91 -3.53 -24.64
CA ASP A 17 3.02 -2.59 -24.76
C ASP A 17 3.25 -1.83 -23.44
N LEU A 18 4.35 -2.17 -22.76
CA LEU A 18 4.84 -1.51 -21.55
C LEU A 18 5.17 -0.03 -21.76
N SER A 19 5.18 0.47 -23.01
CA SER A 19 5.30 1.90 -23.29
C SER A 19 4.10 2.72 -22.82
N ALA A 20 2.95 2.08 -22.55
CA ALA A 20 1.78 2.73 -21.96
C ALA A 20 1.97 3.13 -20.48
N LEU A 21 3.05 2.71 -19.81
CA LEU A 21 3.47 3.24 -18.50
C LEU A 21 4.20 4.60 -18.61
N LYS A 22 4.39 5.15 -19.82
CA LYS A 22 4.97 6.49 -20.06
C LYS A 22 4.00 7.65 -19.80
N TRP A 23 3.16 7.59 -18.76
CA TRP A 23 2.24 8.69 -18.41
C TRP A 23 2.90 9.90 -17.71
N ARG A 24 4.22 10.12 -17.84
CA ARG A 24 4.88 11.35 -17.36
C ARG A 24 6.09 11.76 -18.20
N LYS A 25 5.88 12.10 -19.48
CA LYS A 25 6.85 12.96 -20.19
C LYS A 25 6.31 14.32 -20.61
N ASN A 26 4.99 14.54 -20.62
CA ASN A 26 4.38 15.77 -21.16
C ASN A 26 3.20 16.31 -20.30
N LEU A 27 3.24 16.18 -18.98
CA LEU A 27 2.43 17.07 -18.14
C LEU A 27 3.19 18.40 -18.03
N PRO A 28 2.51 19.56 -18.07
CA PRO A 28 3.19 20.81 -17.71
C PRO A 28 3.86 20.62 -16.35
N GLU A 29 5.02 21.23 -16.17
CA GLU A 29 5.72 21.23 -14.89
C GLU A 29 4.83 21.97 -13.89
N ILE A 30 3.94 21.22 -13.24
CA ILE A 30 3.08 21.74 -12.19
C ILE A 30 4.02 21.96 -11.02
N ASP A 31 4.24 23.22 -10.65
CA ASP A 31 4.87 23.54 -9.39
C ASP A 31 4.01 22.94 -8.26
N LEU A 32 4.54 21.90 -7.64
CA LEU A 32 3.88 21.20 -6.54
C LEU A 32 4.05 21.95 -5.21
N GLY A 33 4.74 23.10 -5.20
CA GLY A 33 5.00 23.88 -4.01
C GLY A 33 5.89 23.13 -3.01
N LEU A 34 6.84 22.33 -3.49
CA LEU A 34 7.66 21.46 -2.61
C LEU A 34 8.64 22.23 -1.73
N ALA A 35 8.86 23.53 -2.00
CA ALA A 35 9.78 24.37 -1.24
C ALA A 35 9.39 24.49 0.25
N ASP A 36 8.11 24.34 0.57
CA ASP A 36 7.60 24.42 1.94
C ASP A 36 7.63 23.06 2.68
N TYR A 37 8.12 22.00 2.03
CA TYR A 37 8.14 20.65 2.59
C TYR A 37 9.56 20.11 2.78
N PRO A 38 9.75 19.16 3.71
CA PRO A 38 11.06 18.54 3.90
C PRO A 38 11.59 17.87 2.62
N PRO A 39 12.90 17.93 2.34
CA PRO A 39 13.48 17.42 1.08
C PRO A 39 13.17 15.95 0.77
N LEU A 40 13.07 15.10 1.80
CA LEU A 40 12.78 13.68 1.66
C LEU A 40 11.37 13.38 1.10
N LEU A 41 10.46 14.37 1.05
CA LEU A 41 9.17 14.21 0.39
C LEU A 41 9.34 13.86 -1.10
N SER A 42 10.33 14.45 -1.76
CA SER A 42 10.62 14.16 -3.17
C SER A 42 10.95 12.69 -3.40
N HIS A 43 11.59 11.99 -2.44
CA HIS A 43 11.89 10.56 -2.55
C HIS A 43 10.61 9.72 -2.59
N ILE A 44 9.64 10.03 -1.70
CA ILE A 44 8.32 9.39 -1.74
C ILE A 44 7.64 9.68 -3.07
N LEU A 45 7.57 10.94 -3.48
CA LEU A 45 6.83 11.37 -4.67
C LEU A 45 7.41 10.83 -5.99
N ASN A 46 8.69 10.49 -6.01
CA ASN A 46 9.38 9.92 -7.17
C ASN A 46 9.44 8.39 -7.14
N GLY A 47 9.10 7.76 -6.02
CA GLY A 47 9.09 6.29 -5.89
C GLY A 47 10.47 5.64 -5.97
N ASN A 48 11.54 6.40 -5.73
CA ASN A 48 12.91 5.96 -5.96
C ASN A 48 13.70 5.79 -4.64
N GLU A 49 14.80 5.04 -4.72
CA GLU A 49 15.91 5.02 -3.72
C GLU A 49 15.68 4.31 -2.37
N TYR A 50 14.61 3.53 -2.18
CA TYR A 50 14.43 2.83 -0.90
C TYR A 50 15.45 1.72 -0.63
N GLY A 51 15.82 0.94 -1.65
CA GLY A 51 16.70 -0.22 -1.52
C GLY A 51 18.08 0.11 -0.94
N PRO A 52 18.82 1.09 -1.52
CA PRO A 52 20.10 1.52 -0.98
C PRO A 52 20.02 2.02 0.46
N LEU A 53 18.93 2.70 0.83
CA LEU A 53 18.74 3.22 2.18
C LEU A 53 18.50 2.11 3.21
N LEU A 54 17.80 1.05 2.81
CA LEU A 54 17.44 -0.10 3.65
C LEU A 54 18.58 -1.14 3.77
N ASN A 55 19.37 -1.32 2.72
CA ASN A 55 20.37 -2.39 2.63
C ASN A 55 21.81 -1.91 2.85
N GLY A 56 22.02 -0.61 3.06
CA GLY A 56 23.33 -0.01 3.28
C GLY A 56 23.80 -0.06 4.75
N PRO A 57 25.10 0.21 5.01
CA PRO A 57 25.67 0.20 6.36
C PRO A 57 25.08 1.30 7.26
N ASP A 58 24.55 2.37 6.68
CA ASP A 58 24.01 3.53 7.38
C ASP A 58 22.50 3.41 7.71
N VAL A 59 21.91 2.22 7.64
CA VAL A 59 20.46 2.02 7.83
C VAL A 59 19.92 2.63 9.14
N ALA A 60 20.70 2.60 10.23
CA ALA A 60 20.31 3.20 11.49
C ALA A 60 20.22 4.74 11.42
N ARG A 61 21.13 5.38 10.69
CA ARG A 61 21.09 6.82 10.40
C ARG A 61 19.87 7.14 9.55
N HIS A 62 19.67 6.40 8.45
CA HIS A 62 18.51 6.62 7.58
C HIS A 62 17.18 6.45 8.33
N ARG A 63 17.05 5.45 9.21
CA ARG A 63 15.86 5.31 10.06
C ARG A 63 15.60 6.56 10.91
N SER A 64 16.66 7.13 11.48
CA SER A 64 16.57 8.35 12.31
C SER A 64 16.14 9.56 11.48
N GLU A 65 16.73 9.73 10.30
CA GLU A 65 16.37 10.80 9.35
C GLU A 65 14.92 10.66 8.86
N TRP A 66 14.50 9.46 8.49
CA TRP A 66 13.12 9.18 8.06
C TRP A 66 12.11 9.40 9.19
N ARG A 67 12.41 9.02 10.44
CA ARG A 67 11.54 9.36 11.58
C ARG A 67 11.46 10.86 11.86
N ALA A 68 12.54 11.61 11.68
CA ALA A 68 12.50 13.07 11.80
C ALA A 68 11.61 13.67 10.70
N PHE A 69 11.84 13.24 9.46
CA PHE A 69 11.04 13.64 8.31
C PHE A 69 9.55 13.33 8.44
N ILE A 70 9.17 12.11 8.87
CA ILE A 70 7.76 11.78 9.08
C ILE A 70 7.15 12.60 10.22
N ARG A 71 7.91 12.97 11.26
CA ARG A 71 7.43 13.91 12.29
C ARG A 71 7.15 15.30 11.71
N ASP A 72 8.01 15.79 10.83
CA ASP A 72 7.78 17.08 10.16
C ASP A 72 6.54 17.02 9.26
N LEU A 73 6.38 15.94 8.48
CA LEU A 73 5.15 15.72 7.70
C LEU A 73 3.92 15.57 8.58
N ALA A 74 4.04 14.92 9.74
CA ALA A 74 2.96 14.82 10.72
C ALA A 74 2.65 16.18 11.36
N ALA A 75 3.48 17.21 11.21
CA ALA A 75 3.21 18.56 11.70
C ALA A 75 2.50 19.44 10.66
N CYS A 76 2.62 19.16 9.36
CA CYS A 76 1.98 19.90 8.28
C CYS A 76 0.95 19.07 7.50
N ALA A 77 0.23 19.70 6.59
CA ALA A 77 -0.74 19.04 5.71
C ALA A 77 -0.43 19.44 4.25
N PRO A 78 -0.70 18.57 3.27
CA PRO A 78 -0.55 18.90 1.87
C PRO A 78 -1.48 20.07 1.48
N THR A 79 -0.95 21.02 0.71
CA THR A 79 -1.59 22.30 0.40
C THR A 79 -2.48 22.27 -0.84
N ASN A 80 -2.38 21.22 -1.66
CA ASN A 80 -3.17 21.07 -2.88
C ASN A 80 -3.49 19.60 -3.18
N SER A 81 -4.56 19.37 -3.95
CA SER A 81 -5.06 18.03 -4.28
C SER A 81 -4.10 17.22 -5.17
N VAL A 82 -3.33 17.86 -6.05
CA VAL A 82 -2.37 17.17 -6.93
C VAL A 82 -1.26 16.50 -6.11
N LEU A 83 -0.78 17.18 -5.06
CA LEU A 83 0.19 16.63 -4.12
C LEU A 83 -0.40 15.46 -3.33
N VAL A 84 -1.64 15.59 -2.84
CA VAL A 84 -2.36 14.50 -2.15
C VAL A 84 -2.47 13.27 -3.04
N ASP A 85 -2.93 13.42 -4.29
CA ASP A 85 -3.14 12.30 -5.22
C ASP A 85 -1.81 11.61 -5.60
N ARG A 86 -0.75 12.41 -5.79
CA ARG A 86 0.59 11.88 -6.07
C ARG A 86 1.14 11.11 -4.88
N PHE A 87 1.02 11.67 -3.67
CA PHE A 87 1.43 11.00 -2.45
C PHE A 87 0.64 9.71 -2.25
N HIS A 88 -0.68 9.73 -2.38
CA HIS A 88 -1.56 8.57 -2.23
C HIS A 88 -1.20 7.44 -3.21
N THR A 89 -0.88 7.79 -4.46
CA THR A 89 -0.39 6.81 -5.45
C THR A 89 0.92 6.18 -4.99
N GLN A 90 1.89 7.00 -4.56
CA GLN A 90 3.20 6.50 -4.17
C GLN A 90 3.18 5.74 -2.83
N TRP A 91 2.24 6.07 -1.95
CA TRP A 91 1.96 5.30 -0.75
C TRP A 91 1.59 3.85 -1.11
N HIS A 92 0.59 3.62 -1.96
CA HIS A 92 0.23 2.25 -2.37
C HIS A 92 1.37 1.50 -3.10
N VAL A 93 2.25 2.21 -3.81
CA VAL A 93 3.42 1.59 -4.46
C VAL A 93 4.51 1.20 -3.44
N GLY A 94 4.84 2.10 -2.50
CA GLY A 94 6.06 2.04 -1.70
C GLY A 94 5.86 1.88 -0.20
N HIS A 95 4.62 1.73 0.30
CA HIS A 95 4.35 1.77 1.75
C HIS A 95 5.16 0.75 2.55
N HIS A 96 5.44 -0.43 2.00
CA HIS A 96 6.23 -1.45 2.68
C HIS A 96 7.69 -1.01 2.90
N HIS A 97 8.29 -0.29 1.94
CA HIS A 97 9.62 0.30 2.08
C HIS A 97 9.61 1.48 3.07
N ILE A 98 8.61 2.36 2.97
CA ILE A 98 8.47 3.51 3.89
C ILE A 98 8.31 3.00 5.33
N ARG A 99 7.43 2.02 5.56
CA ARG A 99 7.28 1.35 6.86
C ARG A 99 8.59 0.75 7.36
N ALA A 100 9.34 0.09 6.50
CA ALA A 100 10.63 -0.50 6.88
C ALA A 100 11.68 0.55 7.24
N LEU A 101 11.68 1.71 6.57
CA LEU A 101 12.60 2.84 6.85
C LEU A 101 12.21 3.61 8.10
N VAL A 102 10.91 3.79 8.34
CA VAL A 102 10.42 4.57 9.49
C VAL A 102 10.43 3.71 10.75
N ASP A 103 9.97 2.46 10.65
CA ASP A 103 9.98 1.47 11.75
C ASP A 103 9.43 2.06 13.06
N ASP A 104 8.30 2.73 12.89
CA ASP A 104 7.45 3.35 13.89
C ASP A 104 6.08 3.54 13.22
N ASP A 105 5.23 2.50 13.31
CA ASP A 105 3.92 2.51 12.65
C ASP A 105 3.01 3.58 13.24
N ASP A 106 3.13 3.90 14.53
CA ASP A 106 2.25 4.86 15.21
C ASP A 106 2.52 6.28 14.70
N LEU A 107 3.81 6.67 14.62
CA LEU A 107 4.22 7.92 13.99
C LEU A 107 3.79 7.99 12.52
N LEU A 108 3.93 6.88 11.79
CA LEU A 108 3.53 6.83 10.40
C LEU A 108 2.01 7.03 10.24
N MET A 109 1.21 6.40 11.09
CA MET A 109 -0.25 6.56 11.05
C MET A 109 -0.65 8.01 11.30
N ASP A 110 -0.02 8.69 12.28
CA ASP A 110 -0.30 10.09 12.58
C ASP A 110 -0.05 11.01 11.37
N MET A 111 1.01 10.75 10.60
CA MET A 111 1.26 11.44 9.34
C MET A 111 0.21 11.10 8.27
N LEU A 112 -0.11 9.82 8.06
CA LEU A 112 -1.04 9.40 7.03
C LEU A 112 -2.45 9.94 7.24
N TRP A 113 -2.89 10.13 8.49
CA TRP A 113 -4.16 10.79 8.80
C TRP A 113 -4.26 12.21 8.23
N LYS A 114 -3.13 12.90 8.04
CA LYS A 114 -3.05 14.25 7.46
C LYS A 114 -2.82 14.26 5.95
N TRP A 115 -2.07 13.27 5.45
CA TRP A 115 -1.54 13.29 4.08
C TRP A 115 -2.34 12.47 3.06
N LEU A 116 -3.11 11.47 3.51
CA LEU A 116 -3.96 10.69 2.63
C LEU A 116 -5.38 11.27 2.54
N PRO A 117 -6.06 11.11 1.39
CA PRO A 117 -7.43 11.57 1.24
C PRO A 117 -8.35 10.81 2.21
N ARG A 118 -9.10 11.57 3.01
CA ARG A 118 -9.94 11.03 4.08
C ARG A 118 -11.05 10.14 3.53
N TYR A 119 -11.12 8.92 4.06
CA TYR A 119 -12.26 8.05 3.82
C TYR A 119 -13.48 8.55 4.60
N ASN A 120 -14.57 8.82 3.87
CA ASN A 120 -15.84 9.33 4.41
C ASN A 120 -17.03 8.41 4.08
N GLY A 121 -16.75 7.16 3.66
CA GLY A 121 -17.77 6.20 3.27
C GLY A 121 -18.37 5.45 4.45
N SER A 122 -19.23 4.47 4.13
CA SER A 122 -19.87 3.62 5.13
C SER A 122 -18.86 2.68 5.80
N GLU A 123 -19.33 1.99 6.83
CA GLU A 123 -18.62 0.82 7.35
C GLU A 123 -18.42 -0.24 6.26
N LEU A 124 -17.27 -0.93 6.30
CA LEU A 124 -16.89 -1.98 5.35
C LEU A 124 -16.32 -3.20 6.08
N LEU A 125 -16.66 -4.38 5.57
CA LEU A 125 -15.92 -5.60 5.89
C LEU A 125 -14.66 -5.65 5.03
N LEU A 126 -13.51 -5.76 5.69
CA LEU A 126 -12.20 -5.68 5.05
C LEU A 126 -11.33 -6.88 5.40
N TYR A 127 -10.47 -7.22 4.46
CA TYR A 127 -9.59 -8.36 4.50
C TYR A 127 -8.14 -7.95 4.27
N ARG A 128 -7.21 -8.70 4.87
CA ARG A 128 -5.79 -8.56 4.59
C ARG A 128 -5.14 -9.92 4.49
N GLY A 129 -4.44 -10.15 3.38
CA GLY A 129 -3.48 -11.23 3.31
C GLY A 129 -2.20 -10.81 3.98
N GLU A 130 -1.86 -11.44 5.11
CA GLU A 130 -0.70 -11.09 5.92
C GLU A 130 0.23 -12.30 6.05
N ASN A 131 1.51 -12.01 6.30
CA ASN A 131 2.48 -13.02 6.69
C ASN A 131 2.23 -13.49 8.13
N LEU A 132 2.23 -14.81 8.36
CA LEU A 132 1.92 -15.39 9.67
C LEU A 132 2.90 -14.90 10.77
N ASP A 133 4.19 -14.81 10.47
CA ASP A 133 5.20 -14.36 11.43
C ASP A 133 4.97 -12.90 11.84
N ARG A 134 4.63 -12.03 10.90
CA ARG A 134 4.28 -10.63 11.19
C ARG A 134 3.01 -10.51 12.01
N PHE A 135 1.99 -11.32 11.71
CA PHE A 135 0.74 -11.32 12.45
C PHE A 135 0.96 -11.67 13.92
N GLU A 136 1.68 -12.75 14.21
CA GLU A 136 1.94 -13.19 15.60
C GLU A 136 2.82 -12.20 16.39
N LEU A 137 3.66 -11.41 15.70
CA LEU A 137 4.43 -10.31 16.30
C LEU A 137 3.64 -9.00 16.43
N GLY A 138 2.36 -8.98 16.04
CA GLY A 138 1.52 -7.77 16.05
C GLY A 138 1.91 -6.72 15.01
N ARG A 139 2.72 -7.08 14.02
CA ARG A 139 3.24 -6.18 12.95
C ARG A 139 2.35 -6.19 11.71
N ILE A 140 1.04 -6.14 11.93
CA ILE A 140 0.02 -6.19 10.87
C ILE A 140 0.14 -4.93 10.01
N GLY A 141 0.26 -5.11 8.70
CA GLY A 141 0.33 -3.98 7.77
C GLY A 141 -1.01 -3.27 7.54
N THR A 142 -0.89 -2.13 6.88
CA THR A 142 -1.94 -1.11 6.77
C THR A 142 -2.81 -1.27 5.53
N ALA A 143 -2.38 -2.09 4.56
CA ALA A 143 -3.09 -2.33 3.31
C ALA A 143 -4.16 -3.41 3.49
N TRP A 144 -5.43 -3.04 3.33
CA TRP A 144 -6.59 -3.94 3.43
C TRP A 144 -7.45 -3.82 2.18
N THR A 145 -8.35 -4.74 1.93
CA THR A 145 -9.19 -4.76 0.72
C THR A 145 -10.59 -5.25 1.06
N ASP A 146 -11.60 -4.74 0.36
CA ASP A 146 -12.97 -5.28 0.46
C ASP A 146 -13.15 -6.57 -0.36
N LYS A 147 -12.09 -7.03 -1.05
CA LYS A 147 -12.08 -8.25 -1.85
C LYS A 147 -11.32 -9.37 -1.15
N GLU A 148 -12.04 -10.33 -0.56
CA GLU A 148 -11.40 -11.49 0.08
C GLU A 148 -10.48 -12.27 -0.88
N SER A 149 -10.81 -12.32 -2.18
CA SER A 149 -9.97 -12.95 -3.20
C SER A 149 -8.60 -12.28 -3.37
N VAL A 150 -8.53 -10.95 -3.24
CA VAL A 150 -7.26 -10.21 -3.27
C VAL A 150 -6.47 -10.50 -2.00
N ALA A 151 -7.12 -10.46 -0.83
CA ALA A 151 -6.46 -10.86 0.42
C ALA A 151 -5.89 -12.28 0.35
N LYS A 152 -6.64 -13.23 -0.25
CA LYS A 152 -6.18 -14.60 -0.49
C LYS A 152 -4.94 -14.64 -1.38
N MET A 153 -4.92 -13.91 -2.49
CA MET A 153 -3.77 -13.84 -3.40
C MET A 153 -2.48 -13.46 -2.65
N PHE A 154 -2.54 -12.48 -1.76
CA PHE A 154 -1.41 -12.09 -0.92
C PHE A 154 -1.09 -13.14 0.15
N ALA A 155 -2.10 -13.63 0.87
CA ALA A 155 -1.95 -14.60 1.96
C ALA A 155 -1.37 -15.95 1.52
N SER A 156 -1.68 -16.41 0.30
CA SER A 156 -1.19 -17.66 -0.24
C SER A 156 -0.01 -17.49 -1.20
N GLY A 157 0.45 -16.25 -1.41
CA GLY A 157 1.44 -15.90 -2.43
C GLY A 157 2.50 -14.97 -1.87
N LEU A 158 2.41 -13.68 -2.21
CA LEU A 158 3.46 -12.70 -1.93
C LEU A 158 3.84 -12.58 -0.44
N ASN A 159 2.88 -12.78 0.47
CA ASN A 159 3.11 -12.72 1.91
C ASN A 159 3.29 -14.09 2.57
N ALA A 160 3.16 -15.19 1.83
CA ALA A 160 3.29 -16.56 2.34
C ALA A 160 4.76 -16.99 2.51
N GLU A 161 5.60 -16.13 3.06
CA GLU A 161 7.01 -16.44 3.36
C GLU A 161 7.17 -16.99 4.79
N GLY A 162 8.34 -17.56 5.11
CA GLY A 162 8.61 -18.10 6.45
C GLY A 162 7.67 -19.25 6.81
N ARG A 163 6.83 -19.06 7.84
CA ARG A 163 5.80 -20.05 8.24
C ARG A 163 4.51 -20.00 7.42
N GLY A 164 4.40 -19.10 6.45
CA GLY A 164 3.25 -18.98 5.56
C GLY A 164 2.45 -17.71 5.79
N GLY A 165 1.19 -17.73 5.38
CA GLY A 165 0.33 -16.55 5.43
C GLY A 165 -1.04 -16.81 6.04
N VAL A 166 -1.76 -15.74 6.28
CA VAL A 166 -3.09 -15.73 6.90
C VAL A 166 -3.99 -14.72 6.22
N ILE A 167 -5.30 -14.99 6.21
CA ILE A 167 -6.30 -13.94 5.96
C ILE A 167 -6.78 -13.43 7.31
N LEU A 168 -6.63 -12.13 7.50
CA LEU A 168 -7.22 -11.37 8.58
C LEU A 168 -8.50 -10.69 8.09
N GLU A 169 -9.48 -10.56 8.97
CA GLU A 169 -10.78 -9.94 8.72
C GLU A 169 -11.06 -8.89 9.80
N THR A 170 -11.60 -7.75 9.41
CA THR A 170 -12.02 -6.68 10.32
C THR A 170 -13.18 -5.90 9.74
N THR A 171 -13.96 -5.26 10.61
CA THR A 171 -14.88 -4.21 10.20
C THR A 171 -14.18 -2.85 10.32
N GLY A 172 -14.08 -2.12 9.22
CA GLY A 172 -13.49 -0.78 9.15
C GLY A 172 -14.56 0.30 9.06
N THR A 173 -14.39 1.39 9.81
CA THR A 173 -15.28 2.57 9.77
C THR A 173 -14.52 3.81 9.28
N ALA A 174 -15.19 4.92 9.04
CA ALA A 174 -14.53 6.20 8.74
C ALA A 174 -13.54 6.67 9.84
N ASN A 175 -13.63 6.13 11.06
CA ASN A 175 -12.70 6.42 12.15
C ASN A 175 -11.44 5.56 12.12
N SER A 176 -11.44 4.42 11.42
CA SER A 176 -10.30 3.49 11.35
C SER A 176 -9.71 3.37 9.95
N ILE A 177 -10.49 3.64 8.90
CA ILE A 177 -10.03 3.72 7.53
C ILE A 177 -9.46 5.11 7.31
N ILE A 178 -8.19 5.19 6.95
CA ILE A 178 -7.52 6.46 6.61
C ILE A 178 -7.97 6.91 5.23
N ALA A 179 -7.79 6.04 4.22
CA ALA A 179 -8.09 6.31 2.83
C ALA A 179 -8.64 5.08 2.11
N GLY A 180 -9.48 5.32 1.11
CA GLY A 180 -9.91 4.29 0.17
C GLY A 180 -8.93 4.11 -1.00
N PRO A 181 -9.29 3.30 -2.01
CA PRO A 181 -8.41 2.98 -3.14
C PRO A 181 -7.95 4.20 -3.93
N SER A 182 -6.65 4.25 -4.22
CA SER A 182 -6.09 5.19 -5.20
C SER A 182 -6.37 4.72 -6.63
N ALA A 183 -6.23 5.62 -7.60
CA ALA A 183 -6.32 5.26 -9.02
C ALA A 183 -5.38 4.10 -9.40
N HIS A 184 -4.18 4.04 -8.80
CA HIS A 184 -3.21 2.96 -9.03
C HIS A 184 -3.70 1.61 -8.49
N SER A 185 -4.23 1.59 -7.26
CA SER A 185 -4.74 0.34 -6.68
C SER A 185 -5.98 -0.18 -7.41
N ILE A 186 -6.83 0.73 -7.92
CA ILE A 186 -7.96 0.37 -8.78
C ILE A 186 -7.46 -0.23 -10.11
N TYR A 187 -6.45 0.36 -10.72
CA TYR A 187 -5.83 -0.15 -11.95
C TYR A 187 -5.28 -1.57 -11.79
N LEU A 188 -4.62 -1.85 -10.66
CA LEU A 188 -4.13 -3.19 -10.30
C LEU A 188 -5.25 -4.14 -9.82
N ARG A 189 -6.48 -3.65 -9.65
CA ARG A 189 -7.63 -4.38 -9.11
C ARG A 189 -7.41 -4.90 -7.67
N GLU A 190 -6.56 -4.23 -6.91
CA GLU A 190 -6.28 -4.58 -5.52
C GLU A 190 -7.32 -3.95 -4.56
N TYR A 191 -7.89 -2.79 -4.94
CA TYR A 191 -8.87 -2.05 -4.14
C TYR A 191 -8.40 -1.84 -2.69
N GLU A 192 -7.17 -1.36 -2.56
CA GLU A 192 -6.49 -1.14 -1.28
C GLU A 192 -7.10 0.02 -0.49
N TYR A 193 -7.47 -0.25 0.75
CA TYR A 193 -7.79 0.70 1.78
C TYR A 193 -6.62 0.77 2.76
N THR A 194 -6.22 1.98 3.13
CA THR A 194 -5.21 2.19 4.17
C THR A 194 -5.91 2.30 5.52
N LEU A 195 -5.58 1.41 6.46
CA LEU A 195 -6.19 1.34 7.80
C LEU A 195 -5.22 1.70 8.92
N ASP A 196 -5.75 2.36 9.95
CA ASP A 196 -5.09 2.57 11.24
C ASP A 196 -5.52 1.49 12.23
N ARG A 197 -4.65 0.50 12.47
CA ARG A 197 -4.94 -0.61 13.39
C ARG A 197 -5.23 -0.16 14.83
N ARG A 198 -4.71 1.00 15.26
CA ARG A 198 -4.88 1.52 16.63
C ARG A 198 -6.34 1.90 16.90
N ARG A 199 -7.13 2.06 15.85
CA ARG A 199 -8.53 2.48 15.87
C ARG A 199 -9.51 1.37 15.48
N LEU A 200 -9.02 0.15 15.28
CA LEU A 200 -9.88 -1.02 15.06
C LEU A 200 -10.34 -1.60 16.39
N SER A 201 -11.57 -2.08 16.44
CA SER A 201 -12.13 -2.76 17.62
C SER A 201 -11.63 -4.21 17.71
N THR A 202 -11.67 -4.95 16.60
CA THR A 202 -11.35 -6.37 16.56
C THR A 202 -10.71 -6.73 15.22
N ILE A 203 -9.68 -7.57 15.24
CA ILE A 203 -9.15 -8.25 14.06
C ILE A 203 -9.31 -9.76 14.30
N SER A 204 -9.95 -10.45 13.36
CA SER A 204 -10.19 -11.88 13.42
C SER A 204 -9.29 -12.60 12.41
N LEU A 205 -8.71 -13.73 12.82
CA LEU A 205 -8.05 -14.65 11.91
C LEU A 205 -9.10 -15.52 11.20
N LYS A 206 -9.13 -15.50 9.88
CA LYS A 206 -10.09 -16.26 9.07
C LYS A 206 -9.55 -17.62 8.64
N CYS A 207 -8.32 -17.68 8.13
CA CYS A 207 -7.68 -18.93 7.71
C CYS A 207 -6.16 -18.79 7.55
N HIS A 208 -5.49 -19.94 7.42
CA HIS A 208 -4.05 -20.07 7.21
C HIS A 208 -3.73 -20.61 5.81
N PHE A 209 -2.53 -20.30 5.34
CA PHE A 209 -1.92 -20.83 4.13
C PHE A 209 -0.51 -21.31 4.45
N SER A 210 -0.12 -22.43 3.83
CA SER A 210 1.26 -22.90 3.85
C SER A 210 2.22 -21.86 3.26
N PRO A 211 3.52 -21.94 3.58
CA PRO A 211 4.54 -21.19 2.88
C PRO A 211 4.44 -21.41 1.37
N ARG A 212 4.70 -20.36 0.58
CA ARG A 212 4.83 -20.50 -0.87
C ARG A 212 5.99 -21.44 -1.17
N GLU A 213 5.80 -22.33 -2.13
CA GLU A 213 6.89 -23.17 -2.64
C GLU A 213 7.93 -22.26 -3.31
N SER A 214 9.20 -22.48 -2.96
CA SER A 214 10.37 -21.76 -3.46
C SER A 214 10.83 -22.25 -4.82
#